data_AF-A0A531LLF4-F1
#
_entry.id   AF-A0A531LLF4-F1
#
_cell.length_a   1.000
_cell.length_b   1.000
_cell.length_c   1.000
_cell.angle_alpha   90.00
_cell.angle_beta   90.00
_cell.angle_gamma   90.00
#
_symmetry.space_group_name_H-M   'P 1'
#
loop_
_entity.id
_entity.type
_entity.pdbx_description
1 polymer ?
#
loop_
_entity_poly.entity_id
_entity_poly.type
_entity_poly.pdbx_seq_one_letter_code
_entity_poly.pdbx_strand_id
1 'polypeptide(L)'
;DLDAVAKNADLTTTSAPKGTVYYISLNQKNPNLAKPEVRQAFKYLVDYDALSSTILKGIGEIHQSFLPKGDLGAVDENPFKLDVAKAK
;
A
#
# COMPACT_ATOMS: atom_id res chain seq x y z
N ASP A 1 11.89 13.94 -7.57
CA ASP A 1 11.33 15.30 -7.66
C ASP A 1 11.00 15.92 -6.30
N LEU A 2 10.16 15.30 -5.46
CA LEU A 2 9.83 15.85 -4.13
C LEU A 2 11.08 16.11 -3.26
N ASP A 3 12.03 15.17 -3.21
CA ASP A 3 13.29 15.31 -2.48
C ASP A 3 14.14 16.50 -2.97
N ALA A 4 14.02 16.89 -4.24
CA ALA A 4 14.72 18.06 -4.78
C ALA A 4 14.02 19.37 -4.38
N VAL A 5 12.69 19.40 -4.43
CA VAL A 5 11.87 20.54 -3.95
C VAL A 5 12.11 20.79 -2.46
N ALA A 6 12.14 19.73 -1.65
CA ALA A 6 12.32 19.82 -0.20
C ALA A 6 13.71 20.35 0.23
N LYS A 7 14.72 20.30 -0.66
CA LYS A 7 16.07 20.81 -0.40
C LYS A 7 16.25 22.27 -0.80
N ASN A 8 15.28 22.87 -1.46
CA ASN A 8 15.35 24.28 -1.85
C ASN A 8 14.90 25.17 -0.68
N ALA A 9 15.80 26.05 -0.21
CA ALA A 9 15.54 26.94 0.93
C ALA A 9 14.47 28.01 0.65
N ASP A 10 14.18 28.31 -0.63
CA ASP A 10 13.17 29.29 -1.04
C ASP A 10 11.75 28.69 -1.11
N LEU A 11 11.61 27.36 -0.92
CA LEU A 11 10.34 26.65 -1.04
C LEU A 11 9.94 25.99 0.28
N THR A 12 8.66 26.07 0.61
CA THR A 12 8.08 25.38 1.77
C THR A 12 7.23 24.20 1.30
N THR A 13 7.53 23.01 1.81
CA THR A 13 6.70 21.82 1.61
C THR A 13 5.67 21.69 2.75
N THR A 14 4.44 21.31 2.41
CA THR A 14 3.42 20.93 3.40
C THR A 14 2.95 19.51 3.13
N SER A 15 2.54 18.82 4.19
CA SER A 15 1.96 17.48 4.12
C SER A 15 0.60 17.48 4.81
N ALA A 16 -0.38 16.86 4.17
CA ALA A 16 -1.72 16.70 4.69
C ALA A 16 -2.19 15.26 4.43
N PRO A 17 -2.94 14.64 5.37
CA PRO A 17 -3.56 13.35 5.13
C PRO A 17 -4.46 13.37 3.91
N LYS A 18 -4.46 12.28 3.14
CA LYS A 18 -5.30 12.10 1.96
C LYS A 18 -5.97 10.73 2.04
N GLY A 19 -7.30 10.71 1.95
CA GLY A 19 -8.11 9.48 1.99
C GLY A 19 -8.03 8.61 0.72
N THR A 20 -6.92 8.65 -0.02
CA THR A 20 -6.74 7.84 -1.24
C THR A 20 -6.06 6.53 -0.91
N VAL A 21 -6.67 5.41 -1.33
CA VAL A 21 -6.07 4.08 -1.21
C VAL A 21 -5.66 3.60 -2.59
N TYR A 22 -4.39 3.22 -2.73
CA TYR A 22 -3.87 2.52 -3.90
C TYR A 22 -3.96 1.01 -3.65
N TYR A 23 -4.55 0.27 -4.58
CA TYR A 23 -4.78 -1.16 -4.41
C TYR A 23 -4.64 -1.91 -5.73
N ILE A 24 -4.30 -3.19 -5.63
CA ILE A 24 -4.32 -4.13 -6.75
C ILE A 24 -5.65 -4.87 -6.69
N SER A 25 -6.41 -4.83 -7.79
CA SER A 25 -7.62 -5.61 -7.96
C SER A 25 -7.35 -6.87 -8.77
N LEU A 26 -7.95 -7.97 -8.35
CA LEU A 26 -7.90 -9.23 -9.08
C LEU A 26 -9.24 -9.44 -9.79
N ASN A 27 -9.21 -9.75 -11.08
CA ASN A 27 -10.42 -9.88 -11.88
C ASN A 27 -11.20 -11.14 -11.48
N GLN A 28 -12.33 -10.94 -10.80
CA GLN A 28 -13.18 -12.01 -10.29
C GLN A 28 -13.90 -12.83 -11.38
N LYS A 29 -13.93 -12.36 -12.64
CA LYS A 29 -14.43 -13.16 -13.77
C LYS A 29 -13.44 -14.21 -14.25
N ASN A 30 -12.16 -14.09 -13.87
CA ASN A 30 -11.16 -15.11 -14.15
C ASN A 30 -11.21 -16.18 -13.05
N PRO A 31 -11.46 -17.46 -13.39
CA PRO A 31 -11.65 -18.51 -12.39
C PRO A 31 -10.39 -18.79 -11.55
N ASN A 32 -9.19 -18.47 -12.05
CA ASN A 32 -7.96 -18.61 -11.28
C ASN A 32 -7.82 -17.50 -10.25
N LEU A 33 -8.16 -16.26 -10.60
CA LEU A 33 -8.03 -15.09 -9.72
C LEU A 33 -9.18 -14.98 -8.72
N ALA A 34 -10.33 -15.59 -9.02
CA ALA A 34 -11.50 -15.60 -8.14
C ALA A 34 -11.27 -16.42 -6.85
N LYS A 35 -10.35 -17.39 -6.87
CA LYS A 35 -10.03 -18.29 -5.75
C LYS A 35 -9.55 -17.48 -4.53
N PRO A 36 -10.18 -17.58 -3.35
CA PRO A 36 -9.75 -16.87 -2.14
C PRO A 36 -8.26 -17.10 -1.79
N GLU A 37 -7.78 -18.33 -1.97
CA GLU A 37 -6.41 -18.75 -1.68
C GLU A 37 -5.42 -18.03 -2.58
N VAL A 38 -5.75 -17.87 -3.87
CA VAL A 38 -4.93 -17.12 -4.83
C VAL A 38 -4.86 -15.65 -4.41
N ARG A 39 -6.00 -15.05 -4.06
CA ARG A 39 -6.03 -13.65 -3.59
C ARG A 39 -5.21 -13.46 -2.31
N GLN A 40 -5.23 -14.43 -1.40
CA GLN A 40 -4.42 -14.40 -0.19
C GLN A 40 -2.92 -14.56 -0.50
N ALA A 41 -2.55 -15.47 -1.42
CA ALA A 41 -1.18 -15.63 -1.88
C ALA A 41 -0.62 -14.32 -2.45
N PHE A 42 -1.40 -13.60 -3.28
CA PHE A 42 -1.01 -12.29 -3.79
C PHE A 42 -0.66 -11.30 -2.67
N LYS A 43 -1.39 -11.28 -1.55
CA LYS A 43 -1.07 -10.41 -0.41
C LYS A 43 0.28 -10.77 0.24
N TYR A 44 0.62 -12.06 0.31
CA TYR A 44 1.92 -12.51 0.82
C TYR A 44 3.07 -12.38 -0.19
N LEU A 45 2.79 -12.18 -1.47
CA LEU A 45 3.81 -11.95 -2.50
C LEU A 45 4.21 -10.46 -2.62
N VAL A 46 3.53 -9.56 -1.90
CA VAL A 46 3.85 -8.13 -1.91
C VAL A 46 4.92 -7.83 -0.86
N ASP A 47 6.00 -7.19 -1.30
CA ASP A 47 7.01 -6.60 -0.44
C ASP A 47 6.59 -5.18 -0.01
N TYR A 48 5.80 -5.11 1.05
CA TYR A 48 5.31 -3.83 1.59
C TYR A 48 6.44 -2.93 2.10
N ASP A 49 7.52 -3.50 2.64
CA ASP A 49 8.66 -2.72 3.16
C ASP A 49 9.45 -2.09 2.01
N ALA A 50 9.70 -2.85 0.94
CA ALA A 50 10.30 -2.31 -0.27
C ALA A 50 9.40 -1.24 -0.93
N LEU A 51 8.08 -1.45 -0.97
CA LEU A 51 7.14 -0.46 -1.49
C LEU A 51 7.18 0.85 -0.71
N SER A 52 7.24 0.78 0.62
CA SER A 52 7.29 1.96 1.50
C SER A 52 8.56 2.80 1.27
N SER A 53 9.70 2.12 1.13
CA SER A 53 11.01 2.78 1.00
C SER A 53 11.33 3.29 -0.40
N THR A 54 10.64 2.78 -1.44
CA THR A 54 10.90 3.11 -2.84
C THR A 54 9.77 3.93 -3.45
N ILE A 55 8.69 3.29 -3.87
CA ILE A 55 7.62 3.88 -4.68
C ILE A 55 6.77 4.84 -3.85
N LEU A 56 6.48 4.50 -2.59
CA LEU A 56 5.61 5.30 -1.73
C LEU A 56 6.37 6.37 -0.93
N LYS A 57 7.70 6.44 -1.06
CA LYS A 57 8.53 7.35 -0.28
C LYS A 57 8.08 8.80 -0.45
N GLY A 58 7.60 9.40 0.64
CA GLY A 58 7.15 10.80 0.69
C GLY A 58 5.77 11.07 0.08
N ILE A 59 5.07 10.06 -0.43
CA ILE A 59 3.74 10.22 -1.05
C ILE A 59 2.66 9.28 -0.51
N GLY A 60 3.03 8.31 0.32
CA GLY A 60 2.09 7.38 0.94
C GLY A 60 2.70 6.57 2.08
N GLU A 61 1.86 5.75 2.70
CA GLU A 61 2.22 4.83 3.78
C GLU A 61 1.60 3.44 3.53
N ILE A 62 2.08 2.43 4.25
CA ILE A 62 1.52 1.07 4.16
C ILE A 62 0.19 1.02 4.90
N HIS A 63 -0.85 0.64 4.16
CA HIS A 63 -2.20 0.47 4.66
C HIS A 63 -2.84 -0.74 3.96
N GLN A 64 -3.27 -1.74 4.74
CA GLN A 64 -3.81 -3.00 4.21
C GLN A 64 -5.33 -3.16 4.40
N SER A 65 -5.96 -2.20 5.06
CA SER A 65 -7.42 -2.09 5.15
C SER A 65 -7.99 -1.38 3.90
N PHE A 66 -9.31 -1.45 3.70
CA PHE A 66 -9.96 -0.74 2.58
C PHE A 66 -10.36 0.70 2.95
N LEU A 67 -10.57 0.97 4.24
CA LEU A 67 -11.05 2.26 4.73
C LEU A 67 -9.85 3.13 5.07
N PRO A 68 -9.69 4.33 4.46
CA PRO A 68 -8.52 5.16 4.67
C PRO A 68 -8.25 5.45 6.15
N LYS A 69 -6.97 5.49 6.52
CA LYS A 69 -6.55 5.88 7.86
C LYS A 69 -7.10 7.27 8.22
N GLY A 70 -7.62 7.40 9.44
CA GLY A 70 -8.23 8.63 9.94
C GLY A 70 -9.74 8.71 9.76
N ASP A 71 -10.33 7.87 8.90
CA ASP A 71 -11.79 7.74 8.82
C ASP A 71 -12.33 6.98 10.04
N LEU A 72 -13.54 7.34 10.49
CA LEU A 72 -14.18 6.69 11.63
C LEU A 72 -14.43 5.20 11.35
N GLY A 73 -13.79 4.33 12.14
CA GLY A 73 -13.87 2.88 11.97
C GLY A 73 -12.75 2.28 11.12
N ALA A 74 -11.77 3.08 10.69
CA ALA A 74 -10.56 2.58 10.04
C ALA A 74 -9.74 1.72 11.00
N VAL A 75 -9.04 0.75 10.43
CA VAL A 75 -8.20 -0.20 11.17
C VAL A 75 -6.79 -0.15 10.61
N ASP A 76 -5.79 -0.15 11.50
CA ASP A 76 -4.38 0.11 11.17
C ASP A 76 -3.54 -1.17 11.08
N GLU A 77 -4.14 -2.35 11.25
CA GLU A 77 -3.42 -3.62 11.16
C GLU A 77 -2.92 -3.88 9.74
N ASN A 78 -1.64 -4.24 9.67
CA ASN A 78 -0.96 -4.65 8.45
C ASN A 78 -0.50 -6.12 8.59
N PRO A 79 -1.42 -7.10 8.51
CA PRO A 79 -1.11 -8.50 8.81
C PRO A 79 -0.27 -9.23 7.75
N PHE A 80 -0.14 -8.66 6.55
CA PHE A 80 0.61 -9.26 5.45
C PHE A 80 2.02 -8.67 5.36
N LYS A 81 2.98 -9.55 5.08
CA LYS A 81 4.37 -9.24 4.75
C LYS A 81 4.82 -10.20 3.66
N LEU A 82 5.92 -9.90 2.97
CA LEU A 82 6.46 -10.81 1.96
C LEU A 82 6.79 -12.16 2.61
N ASP A 83 6.10 -13.21 2.15
CA ASP A 83 6.28 -14.60 2.58
C ASP A 83 5.99 -15.53 1.40
N VAL A 84 7.03 -15.79 0.62
CA VAL A 84 6.96 -16.64 -0.58
C VAL A 84 6.62 -18.09 -0.24
N ALA A 85 7.02 -18.57 0.94
CA ALA A 85 6.71 -19.94 1.36
C ALA A 85 5.22 -20.09 1.67
N LYS A 86 4.63 -19.11 2.37
CA LYS A 86 3.20 -19.09 2.68
C LYS A 86 2.31 -18.82 1.46
N ALA A 87 2.85 -18.20 0.42
CA ALA A 87 2.13 -17.91 -0.82
C ALA A 87 2.09 -19.07 -1.83
N LYS A 88 2.93 -20.10 -1.66
CA LYS A 88 2.98 -21.29 -2.52
C LYS A 88 1.91 -22.31 -2.13
#